data_AF-A0A9N9ESG4-F1
#
_entry.id   AF-A0A9N9ESG4-F1
#
_cell.length_a   1.000
_cell.length_b   1.000
_cell.length_c   1.000
_cell.angle_alpha   90.00
_cell.angle_beta   90.00
_cell.angle_gamma   90.00
#
_symmetry.space_group_name_H-M   'P 1'
#
loop_
_entity.id
_entity.type
_entity.pdbx_description
1 polymer ?
#
loop_
_entity_poly.entity_id
_entity_poly.type
_entity_poly.pdbx_seq_one_letter_code
_entity_poly.pdbx_strand_id
1 'polypeptide(L)' 'MPKRTTLTDTQKFEFCVYARDNKKTRPEYVKWIEEKWGVKVNESTITRILQTKDQRLSNEI' A
#
# COMPACT_ATOMS: atom_id res chain seq x y z
N MET A 1 -16.17 -8.70 12.79
CA MET A 1 -15.14 -7.66 12.56
C MET A 1 -14.22 -8.17 11.45
N PRO A 2 -14.11 -7.51 10.28
CA PRO A 2 -13.14 -7.93 9.27
C PRO A 2 -11.74 -7.91 9.90
N LYS A 3 -11.04 -9.04 9.86
CA LYS A 3 -9.67 -9.12 10.38
C LYS A 3 -8.82 -8.11 9.62
N ARG A 4 -8.21 -7.16 10.33
CA ARG A 4 -7.23 -6.25 9.76
C ARG A 4 -6.05 -7.09 9.34
N THR A 5 -5.89 -7.28 8.05
CA THR A 5 -4.82 -8.11 7.51
C THR A 5 -3.63 -7.22 7.20
N THR A 6 -2.46 -7.64 7.65
CA THR A 6 -1.20 -6.95 7.38
C THR A 6 -0.75 -7.30 5.97
N LEU A 7 -0.41 -6.30 5.15
CA LEU A 7 0.22 -6.55 3.85
C LEU A 7 1.58 -7.19 4.03
N THR A 8 1.93 -8.13 3.15
CA THR A 8 3.28 -8.70 3.06
C THR A 8 4.26 -7.64 2.55
N ASP A 9 5.55 -7.85 2.72
CA ASP A 9 6.54 -6.88 2.23
C ASP A 9 6.56 -6.77 0.70
N THR A 10 6.30 -7.87 -0.01
CA THR A 10 6.08 -7.86 -1.46
C THR A 10 4.87 -7.01 -1.85
N GLN A 11 3.74 -7.16 -1.15
CA GLN A 11 2.55 -6.34 -1.39
C GLN A 11 2.81 -4.86 -1.10
N LYS A 12 3.53 -4.55 -0.01
CA LYS A 12 3.92 -3.16 0.30
C LYS A 12 4.81 -2.59 -0.79
N PHE A 13 5.75 -3.37 -1.31
CA PHE A 13 6.63 -2.95 -2.40
C PHE A 13 5.86 -2.68 -3.70
N GLU A 14 5.02 -3.62 -4.15
CA GLU A 14 4.17 -3.43 -5.32
C GLU A 14 3.24 -2.22 -5.17
N PHE A 15 2.68 -2.03 -3.97
CA PHE A 15 1.87 -0.86 -3.67
C PHE A 15 2.68 0.45 -3.77
N CYS A 16 3.91 0.46 -3.24
CA CYS A 16 4.81 1.60 -3.35
C CYS A 16 5.15 1.96 -4.81
N VAL A 17 5.39 0.95 -5.66
CA VAL A 17 5.60 1.14 -7.10
C VAL A 17 4.34 1.72 -7.75
N TYR A 18 3.18 1.12 -7.51
CA TYR A 18 1.91 1.62 -8.05
C TYR A 18 1.63 3.07 -7.64
N ALA A 19 1.84 3.40 -6.36
CA ALA A 19 1.63 4.74 -5.81
C ALA A 19 2.69 5.77 -6.24
N ARG A 20 3.86 5.33 -6.72
CA ARG A 20 4.85 6.22 -7.36
C ARG A 20 4.33 6.69 -8.71
N ASP A 21 3.80 5.76 -9.50
CA ASP A 21 3.42 6.02 -10.89
C ASP A 21 1.98 6.55 -11.01
N ASN A 22 1.14 6.35 -9.98
CA ASN A 22 -0.24 6.82 -9.92
C ASN A 22 -0.42 7.74 -8.72
N LYS A 23 -0.79 9.02 -8.94
CA LYS A 23 -1.15 9.93 -7.84
C LYS A 23 -2.64 9.79 -7.50
N LYS A 24 -2.96 8.89 -6.56
CA LYS A 24 -4.33 8.70 -6.05
C LYS A 24 -4.48 9.17 -4.60
N THR A 25 -5.73 9.33 -4.18
CA THR A 25 -6.10 9.61 -2.79
C THR A 25 -5.99 8.35 -1.91
N ARG A 26 -5.93 8.51 -0.57
CA ARG A 26 -5.84 7.35 0.34
C ARG A 26 -7.04 6.40 0.22
N PRO A 27 -8.30 6.87 0.12
CA PRO A 27 -9.45 5.98 -0.08
C PRO A 27 -9.36 5.17 -1.38
N GLU A 28 -8.85 5.78 -2.46
CA GLU A 28 -8.64 5.07 -3.73
C GLU A 28 -7.57 3.98 -3.62
N TYR A 29 -6.49 4.22 -2.87
CA TYR A 29 -5.50 3.17 -2.61
C TYR A 29 -6.05 2.03 -1.76
N VAL A 30 -6.88 2.33 -0.76
CA VAL A 30 -7.57 1.29 0.02
C VAL A 30 -8.42 0.43 -0.90
N LYS A 31 -9.22 1.06 -1.76
CA LYS A 31 -10.06 0.36 -2.73
C LYS A 31 -9.23 -0.49 -3.69
N TRP A 32 -8.15 0.06 -4.25
CA TRP A 32 -7.25 -0.67 -5.15
C TRP A 32 -6.63 -1.92 -4.48
N ILE A 33 -6.21 -1.82 -3.21
CA ILE A 33 -5.68 -2.96 -2.44
C ILE A 33 -6.75 -4.03 -2.20
N GLU A 34 -7.96 -3.61 -1.85
CA GLU A 34 -9.09 -4.51 -1.63
C GLU A 34 -9.48 -5.22 -2.92
N GLU A 35 -9.51 -4.51 -4.05
CA GLU A 35 -9.79 -5.08 -5.38
C GLU A 35 -8.67 -6.01 -5.88
N LYS A 36 -7.40 -5.64 -5.67
CA LYS A 36 -6.25 -6.40 -6.20
C LYS A 36 -5.95 -7.66 -5.40
N TRP A 37 -6.05 -7.60 -4.07
CA TRP A 37 -5.62 -8.71 -3.20
C TRP A 37 -6.74 -9.28 -2.33
N GLY A 38 -7.94 -8.72 -2.34
CA GLY A 38 -9.03 -9.14 -1.44
C GLY A 38 -8.74 -8.81 0.03
N VAL A 39 -7.82 -7.87 0.28
CA VAL A 39 -7.34 -7.54 1.62
C VAL A 39 -7.91 -6.20 2.06
N LYS A 40 -8.52 -6.16 3.26
CA LYS A 40 -9.03 -4.92 3.82
C LYS A 40 -7.96 -4.19 4.64
N VAL A 41 -7.58 -3.02 4.18
CA VAL A 41 -6.65 -2.11 4.86
C VAL A 41 -7.36 -0.79 5.21
N ASN A 42 -6.78 0.00 6.12
CA ASN A 42 -7.27 1.34 6.44
C ASN A 42 -6.33 2.42 5.90
N GLU A 43 -6.82 3.65 5.82
CA GLU A 43 -6.03 4.78 5.30
C GLU A 43 -4.78 5.09 6.14
N SER A 44 -4.78 4.78 7.43
CA SER A 44 -3.59 4.95 8.28
C SER A 44 -2.49 3.96 7.92
N THR A 45 -2.84 2.72 7.54
CA THR A 45 -1.89 1.74 6.99
C THR A 45 -1.30 2.23 5.68
N ILE A 46 -2.14 2.77 4.78
CA ILE A 46 -1.70 3.39 3.53
C ILE A 46 -0.70 4.51 3.80
N THR A 47 -1.05 5.42 4.69
CA THR A 47 -0.20 6.56 5.05
C THR A 47 1.16 6.10 5.57
N ARG A 48 1.19 5.10 6.46
CA ARG A 48 2.43 4.55 7.01
C ARG A 48 3.30 3.88 5.95
N ILE A 49 2.70 3.19 4.98
CA ILE A 49 3.45 2.58 3.88
C ILE A 49 4.00 3.68 2.95
N LEU A 50 3.19 4.67 2.59
CA LEU A 50 3.61 5.78 1.75
C LEU A 50 4.70 6.65 2.39
N GLN A 51 4.69 6.84 3.72
CA GLN A 51 5.76 7.53 4.46
C GLN A 51 7.10 6.81 4.37
N THR A 52 7.10 5.49 4.22
CA THR A 52 8.32 4.67 4.07
C THR A 52 8.57 4.27 2.62
N LYS A 53 7.84 4.86 1.65
CA LYS A 53 7.90 4.50 0.24
C LYS A 53 9.30 4.67 -0.33
N ASP A 54 9.93 5.82 -0.09
CA ASP A 54 11.23 6.13 -0.69
C ASP A 54 12.33 5.22 -0.10
N GLN A 55 12.27 4.89 1.20
CA GLN A 55 13.18 3.90 1.79
C GLN A 55 12.96 2.49 1.21
N ARG A 56 11.71 2.10 0.97
CA ARG A 56 11.35 0.79 0.40
C ARG A 56 11.76 0.65 -1.07
N LEU A 57 11.74 1.75 -1.83
CA LEU A 57 12.12 1.78 -3.24
C LEU A 57 13.63 2.01 -3.44
N SER A 58 14.31 2.70 -2.51
CA SER A 58 15.76 2.95 -2.61
C SER A 58 16.63 1.76 -2.21
N ASN A 59 16.08 0.76 -1.51
CA ASN A 59 16.79 -0.49 -1.19
C ASN A 59 16.93 -1.45 -2.40
N GLU A 60 16.62 -0.97 -3.61
CA GLU A 60 16.74 -1.70 -4.87
C GLU A 60 17.99 -1.29 -5.68
N ILE A 61 19.06 -0.86 -4.99
CA ILE A 61 20.40 -0.59 -5.58
C ILE A 61 21.43 -1.53 -4.96
#